data_AF-A0A1L5F7C3-F1
#
_entry.id   AF-A0A1L5F7C3-F1
#
_cell.length_a   1.000
_cell.length_b   1.000
_cell.length_c   1.000
_cell.angle_alpha   90.00
_cell.angle_beta   90.00
_cell.angle_gamma   90.00
#
_symmetry.space_group_name_H-M   'P 1'
#
loop_
_entity.id
_entity.type
_entity.pdbx_description
1 polymer ?
#
loop_
_entity_poly.entity_id
_entity_poly.type
_entity_poly.pdbx_seq_one_letter_code
_entity_poly.pdbx_strand_id
1 'polypeptide(L)'
;MNNQLSGWWICLFFILGCSYSLFKRLKSICPKIKLPVKNLLNYHCVFSVIATILAFIHAGNNLTHIRFSNGYISLILMILVTLIGILMKYFKKIYVRHKMFWLYTHIFLTIMLIGSISLHIFRYLLL
;
A
#
# COMPACT_ATOMS: atom_id res chain seq x y z
N MET A 1 3.07 12.14 -19.98
CA MET A 1 2.90 10.72 -19.63
C MET A 1 1.40 10.47 -19.53
N ASN A 2 0.85 9.46 -20.21
CA ASN A 2 -0.61 9.25 -20.23
C ASN A 2 -1.11 8.97 -18.79
N ASN A 3 -1.92 9.85 -18.21
CA ASN A 3 -2.26 9.85 -16.78
C ASN A 3 -2.89 8.51 -16.34
N GLN A 4 -3.66 7.88 -17.23
CA GLN A 4 -4.25 6.55 -17.00
C GLN A 4 -3.19 5.46 -16.86
N LEU A 5 -2.15 5.48 -17.69
CA LEU A 5 -1.08 4.47 -17.69
C LEU A 5 -0.33 4.50 -16.35
N SER A 6 -0.08 5.70 -15.80
CA SER A 6 0.53 5.86 -14.47
C SER A 6 -0.31 5.29 -13.33
N GLY A 7 -1.65 5.39 -13.42
CA GLY A 7 -2.58 4.78 -12.46
C GLY A 7 -2.48 3.26 -12.41
N TRP A 8 -2.35 2.61 -13.57
CA TRP A 8 -2.18 1.16 -13.67
C TRP A 8 -0.84 0.68 -13.09
N TRP A 9 0.25 1.41 -13.33
CA TRP A 9 1.55 1.12 -12.72
C TRP A 9 1.48 1.16 -11.19
N ILE A 10 0.79 2.15 -10.62
CA ILE A 10 0.59 2.24 -9.16
C ILE A 10 -0.15 1.01 -8.64
N CYS A 11 -1.23 0.59 -9.30
CA CYS A 11 -1.99 -0.60 -8.91
C CYS A 11 -1.13 -1.86 -8.94
N LEU A 12 -0.29 -2.01 -9.97
CA LEU A 12 0.62 -3.16 -10.10
C LEU A 12 1.62 -3.22 -8.94
N PHE A 13 2.29 -2.11 -8.63
CA PHE A 13 3.21 -2.04 -7.48
C PHE A 13 2.51 -2.23 -6.14
N PHE A 14 1.27 -1.74 -6.00
CA PHE A 14 0.46 -1.94 -4.81
C PHE A 14 0.08 -3.41 -4.60
N ILE A 15 -0.35 -4.12 -5.65
CA ILE A 15 -0.65 -5.56 -5.60
C ILE A 15 0.61 -6.35 -5.24
N LEU A 16 1.76 -6.01 -5.85
CA LEU A 16 3.05 -6.61 -5.50
C LEU A 16 3.42 -6.33 -4.03
N GLY A 17 3.11 -5.14 -3.51
CA GLY A 17 3.18 -4.84 -2.09
C GLY A 17 2.32 -5.79 -1.26
N CYS A 18 1.02 -5.88 -1.52
CA CYS A 18 0.09 -6.71 -0.75
C CYS A 18 0.39 -8.22 -0.82
N SER A 19 1.07 -8.67 -1.88
CA SER A 19 1.42 -10.08 -2.11
C SER A 19 2.17 -10.74 -0.94
N TYR A 20 2.97 -9.97 -0.20
CA TYR A 20 3.69 -10.47 0.98
C TYR A 20 2.77 -11.11 2.02
N SER A 21 1.59 -10.53 2.26
CA SER A 21 0.64 -11.07 3.24
C SER A 21 0.08 -12.43 2.81
N LEU A 22 -0.19 -12.59 1.51
CA LEU A 22 -0.65 -13.84 0.90
C LEU A 22 0.45 -14.90 0.97
N PHE A 23 1.68 -14.54 0.60
CA PHE A 23 2.83 -15.45 0.68
C PHE A 23 3.15 -15.91 2.10
N LYS A 24 3.03 -15.03 3.09
CA LYS A 24 3.24 -15.40 4.49
C LYS A 24 2.21 -16.42 4.97
N ARG A 25 0.94 -16.29 4.56
CA ARG A 25 -0.10 -17.28 4.85
C ARG A 25 0.13 -18.58 4.09
N LEU A 26 0.48 -18.53 2.81
CA LEU A 26 0.80 -19.71 2.00
C LEU A 26 1.96 -20.52 2.60
N LYS A 27 3.01 -19.88 3.11
CA LYS A 27 4.11 -20.58 3.80
C LYS A 27 3.66 -21.28 5.08
N SER A 28 2.68 -20.72 5.79
CA SER A 28 2.10 -21.35 6.99
C SER A 28 1.32 -22.62 6.64
N ILE A 29 0.74 -22.68 5.44
CA ILE A 29 -0.06 -23.82 4.95
C ILE A 29 0.84 -24.86 4.28
N CYS A 30 1.85 -24.41 3.52
CA CYS A 30 2.78 -25.23 2.76
C CYS A 30 4.24 -24.99 3.20
N PRO A 31 4.70 -25.58 4.32
CA PRO A 31 6.03 -25.32 4.88
C PRO A 31 7.19 -25.83 4.00
N LYS A 32 6.92 -26.69 3.00
CA LYS A 32 7.91 -27.19 2.03
C LYS A 32 8.52 -26.07 1.14
N ILE A 33 7.87 -24.91 1.07
CA ILE A 33 8.35 -23.77 0.27
C ILE A 33 9.48 -23.04 1.00
N LYS A 34 10.73 -23.32 0.62
CA LYS A 34 11.94 -22.64 1.11
C LYS A 34 12.11 -21.27 0.45
N LEU A 35 11.31 -20.29 0.87
CA LEU A 35 11.47 -18.89 0.44
C LEU A 35 12.02 -17.98 1.56
N PRO A 36 12.96 -17.07 1.24
CA PRO A 36 13.54 -16.13 2.19
C PRO A 36 12.54 -15.02 2.56
N VAL A 37 11.77 -15.23 3.63
CA VAL A 37 10.71 -14.31 4.12
C VAL A 37 11.25 -12.90 4.40
N LYS A 38 12.51 -12.78 4.84
CA LYS A 38 13.17 -11.49 5.09
C LYS A 38 13.34 -10.68 3.80
N ASN A 39 13.71 -11.32 2.70
CA ASN A 39 13.86 -10.66 1.40
C ASN A 39 12.48 -10.24 0.87
N LEU A 40 11.48 -11.09 1.03
CA LEU A 40 10.10 -10.78 0.63
C LEU A 40 9.53 -9.57 1.38
N LEU A 41 9.80 -9.45 2.68
CA LEU A 41 9.42 -8.28 3.48
C LEU A 41 10.14 -7.01 2.99
N ASN A 42 11.40 -7.12 2.58
CA ASN A 42 12.12 -5.98 2.01
C ASN A 42 11.50 -5.52 0.70
N TYR A 43 11.18 -6.45 -0.20
CA TYR A 43 10.49 -6.13 -1.46
C TYR A 43 9.11 -5.51 -1.23
N HIS A 44 8.33 -6.03 -0.28
CA HIS A 44 7.05 -5.44 0.13
C HIS A 44 7.19 -3.95 0.50
N CYS A 45 8.18 -3.61 1.32
CA CYS A 45 8.41 -2.22 1.71
C CYS A 45 8.87 -1.36 0.53
N VAL A 46 9.80 -1.86 -0.28
CA VAL A 46 10.33 -1.12 -1.45
C VAL A 46 9.21 -0.85 -2.46
N PHE A 47 8.42 -1.86 -2.82
CA PHE A 47 7.30 -1.68 -3.74
C PHE A 47 6.22 -0.75 -3.19
N SER A 48 5.91 -0.83 -1.90
CA SER A 48 4.94 0.08 -1.25
C SER A 48 5.42 1.55 -1.28
N VAL A 49 6.71 1.79 -1.06
CA VAL A 49 7.29 3.14 -1.14
C VAL A 49 7.26 3.65 -2.59
N ILE A 50 7.67 2.83 -3.56
CA ILE A 50 7.63 3.19 -4.99
C ILE A 50 6.20 3.52 -5.42
N ALA A 51 5.23 2.67 -5.06
CA ALA A 51 3.81 2.91 -5.35
C ALA A 51 3.33 4.25 -4.77
N THR A 52 3.73 4.56 -3.54
CA THR A 52 3.37 5.81 -2.87
C THR A 52 3.93 7.04 -3.58
N ILE A 53 5.20 7.00 -4.00
CA ILE A 53 5.83 8.08 -4.77
C ILE A 53 5.11 8.27 -6.10
N LEU A 54 4.84 7.19 -6.83
CA LEU A 54 4.13 7.25 -8.11
C LEU A 54 2.73 7.83 -7.95
N ALA A 55 2.00 7.47 -6.89
CA ALA A 55 0.68 8.05 -6.64
C ALA A 55 0.74 9.53 -6.25
N PHE A 56 1.78 9.96 -5.55
CA PHE A 56 1.99 11.38 -5.27
C PHE A 56 2.20 12.16 -6.57
N ILE A 57 3.02 11.64 -7.50
CA ILE A 57 3.22 12.23 -8.83
C ILE A 57 1.91 12.24 -9.64
N HIS A 58 1.18 11.12 -9.64
CA HIS A 58 -0.10 11.00 -10.34
C HIS A 58 -1.15 12.00 -9.84
N ALA A 59 -1.27 12.14 -8.52
CA ALA A 59 -2.16 13.12 -7.90
C ALA A 59 -1.64 14.56 -8.07
N GLY A 60 -0.32 14.75 -8.13
CA GLY A 60 0.38 16.01 -8.32
C GLY A 60 -0.09 16.78 -9.56
N ASN A 61 -0.36 16.05 -10.65
CA ASN A 61 -0.89 16.60 -11.88
C ASN A 61 -2.29 17.22 -11.74
N ASN A 62 -3.01 16.94 -10.64
CA ASN A 62 -4.38 17.42 -10.37
C ASN A 62 -4.48 18.32 -9.13
N LEU A 63 -3.36 18.72 -8.50
CA LEU A 63 -3.31 19.51 -7.25
C LEU A 63 -3.89 20.92 -7.36
N THR A 64 -4.05 21.46 -8.56
CA THR A 64 -4.57 22.81 -8.81
C THR A 64 -6.07 22.93 -8.56
N HIS A 65 -6.81 21.82 -8.50
CA HIS A 65 -8.22 21.78 -8.13
C HIS A 65 -8.42 20.89 -6.91
N ILE A 66 -8.38 21.49 -5.71
CA ILE A 66 -8.67 20.86 -4.43
C ILE A 66 -10.18 20.58 -4.35
N ARG A 67 -10.68 19.65 -5.17
CA ARG A 67 -11.96 19.01 -4.95
C ARG A 67 -11.71 17.74 -4.16
N PHE A 68 -12.34 17.65 -2.99
CA PHE A 68 -12.29 16.46 -2.15
C PHE A 68 -12.77 15.26 -2.96
N SER A 69 -11.84 14.39 -3.37
CA SER A 69 -12.09 13.28 -4.28
C SER A 69 -11.57 11.98 -3.67
N ASN A 70 -12.14 10.86 -4.11
CA ASN A 70 -11.73 9.54 -3.65
C ASN A 70 -10.25 9.24 -3.97
N GLY A 71 -9.68 9.88 -5.00
CA GLY A 71 -8.26 9.81 -5.31
C GLY A 71 -7.37 10.46 -4.24
N TYR A 72 -7.78 11.61 -3.69
CA TYR A 72 -7.07 12.26 -2.58
C TYR A 72 -7.17 11.44 -1.28
N ILE A 73 -8.34 10.88 -0.99
CA ILE A 73 -8.52 9.98 0.17
C ILE A 73 -7.60 8.76 0.04
N SER A 74 -7.56 8.14 -1.15
CA SER A 74 -6.67 7.02 -1.44
C SER A 74 -5.19 7.39 -1.28
N LEU A 75 -4.78 8.57 -1.75
CA LEU A 75 -3.41 9.04 -1.59
C LEU A 75 -3.01 9.20 -0.11
N ILE A 76 -3.85 9.87 0.68
CA ILE A 76 -3.61 10.06 2.12
C ILE A 76 -3.52 8.71 2.84
N LEU A 77 -4.45 7.80 2.54
CA LEU A 77 -4.43 6.44 3.10
C LEU A 77 -3.14 5.70 2.71
N MET A 78 -2.68 5.82 1.47
CA MET A 78 -1.45 5.16 1.03
C MET A 78 -0.20 5.71 1.70
N ILE A 79 -0.13 7.02 1.92
CA ILE A 79 0.94 7.66 2.69
C ILE A 79 0.94 7.14 4.14
N LEU A 80 -0.23 7.13 4.81
CA LEU A 80 -0.38 6.65 6.18
C LEU A 80 0.03 5.18 6.33
N VAL A 81 -0.47 4.30 5.45
CA VAL A 81 -0.14 2.87 5.42
C VAL A 81 1.38 2.68 5.27
N THR A 82 2.01 3.40 4.35
CA THR A 82 3.46 3.29 4.10
C THR A 82 4.28 3.82 5.28
N LEU A 83 3.90 4.94 5.88
CA LEU A 83 4.57 5.49 7.06
C LEU A 83 4.49 4.52 8.24
N ILE A 84 3.32 3.94 8.51
CA ILE A 84 3.16 2.93 9.57
C ILE A 84 4.01 1.69 9.27
N GLY A 85 4.06 1.23 8.02
CA GLY A 85 4.93 0.12 7.61
C GLY A 85 6.42 0.40 7.87
N ILE A 86 6.88 1.62 7.57
CA ILE A 86 8.25 2.07 7.86
C ILE A 86 8.50 2.10 9.37
N LEU A 87 7.57 2.69 10.15
CA LEU A 87 7.65 2.72 11.62
C LEU A 87 7.79 1.32 12.21
N MET A 88 6.95 0.38 11.77
CA MET A 88 6.98 -1.02 12.21
C MET A 88 8.31 -1.72 11.87
N LYS A 89 8.92 -1.38 10.73
CA LYS A 89 10.18 -2.00 10.28
C LYS A 89 11.41 -1.46 11.02
N TYR A 90 11.53 -0.14 11.12
CA TYR A 90 12.75 0.53 11.59
C TYR A 90 12.69 0.90 13.08
N PHE A 91 11.52 1.26 13.60
CA PHE A 91 11.35 1.72 14.99
C PHE A 91 10.89 0.59 15.92
N LYS A 92 11.68 -0.49 15.96
CA LYS A 92 11.36 -1.70 16.72
C LYS A 92 11.07 -1.45 18.20
N LYS A 93 11.74 -0.49 18.85
CA LYS A 93 11.50 -0.17 20.28
C LYS A 93 10.07 0.34 20.52
N ILE A 94 9.57 1.21 19.64
CA ILE A 94 8.21 1.77 19.72
C ILE A 94 7.19 0.70 19.31
N TYR A 95 7.50 -0.08 18.28
CA TYR A 95 6.65 -1.17 17.81
C TYR A 95 6.47 -2.28 18.85
N VAL A 96 7.54 -2.76 19.50
CA VAL A 96 7.50 -3.91 20.41
C VAL A 96 6.55 -3.67 21.59
N ARG A 97 6.47 -2.44 22.11
CA ARG A 97 5.57 -2.10 23.22
C ARG A 97 4.09 -2.22 22.87
N HIS A 98 3.72 -1.94 21.62
CA HIS A 98 2.31 -1.95 21.16
C HIS A 98 2.15 -2.72 19.85
N LYS A 99 2.82 -3.85 19.75
CA LYS A 99 2.97 -4.64 18.51
C LYS A 99 1.64 -4.95 17.83
N MET A 100 0.64 -5.36 18.60
CA MET A 100 -0.68 -5.72 18.08
C MET A 100 -1.44 -4.50 17.57
N PHE A 101 -1.39 -3.39 18.31
CA PHE A 101 -2.02 -2.13 17.88
C PHE A 101 -1.49 -1.69 16.52
N TRP A 102 -0.17 -1.54 16.36
CA TRP A 102 0.43 -1.11 15.09
C TRP A 102 0.10 -2.07 13.93
N LEU A 103 0.09 -3.38 14.20
CA LEU A 103 -0.26 -4.38 13.20
C LEU A 103 -1.74 -4.25 12.77
N TYR A 104 -2.67 -4.13 13.72
CA TYR A 104 -4.09 -4.00 13.41
C TYR A 104 -4.40 -2.67 12.72
N THR A 105 -3.79 -1.57 13.15
CA THR A 105 -3.91 -0.27 12.48
C THR A 105 -3.41 -0.35 11.04
N HIS A 106 -2.24 -0.98 10.81
CA HIS A 106 -1.72 -1.14 9.45
C HIS A 106 -2.67 -1.99 8.57
N ILE A 107 -3.20 -3.09 9.09
CA ILE A 107 -4.15 -3.95 8.37
C ILE A 107 -5.44 -3.20 8.07
N PHE A 108 -6.03 -2.54 9.06
CA PHE A 108 -7.27 -1.78 8.92
C PHE A 108 -7.13 -0.68 7.86
N LEU A 109 -6.06 0.11 7.92
CA LEU A 109 -5.79 1.14 6.92
C LEU A 109 -5.54 0.57 5.53
N THR A 110 -4.90 -0.60 5.42
CA THR A 110 -4.71 -1.29 4.14
C THR A 110 -6.06 -1.72 3.53
N ILE A 111 -6.99 -2.22 4.34
CA ILE A 111 -8.34 -2.57 3.88
C ILE A 111 -9.09 -1.33 3.41
N MET A 112 -9.06 -0.25 4.19
CA MET A 112 -9.67 1.03 3.81
C MET A 112 -9.08 1.58 2.51
N LEU A 113 -7.76 1.45 2.33
CA LEU A 113 -7.06 1.84 1.10
C LEU A 113 -7.52 1.04 -0.12
N ILE A 114 -7.60 -0.29 0.01
CA ILE A 114 -8.09 -1.16 -1.07
C ILE A 114 -9.51 -0.73 -1.47
N GLY A 115 -10.41 -0.53 -0.50
CA GLY A 115 -11.77 -0.07 -0.77
C GLY A 115 -11.81 1.30 -1.45
N SER A 116 -11.03 2.26 -0.97
CA SER A 116 -10.96 3.61 -1.54
C SER A 116 -10.42 3.64 -2.97
N ILE A 117 -9.34 2.90 -3.25
CA ILE A 117 -8.77 2.77 -4.59
C ILE A 117 -9.78 2.10 -5.53
N SER A 118 -10.42 1.02 -5.09
CA SER A 118 -11.40 0.29 -5.89
C SER A 118 -12.56 1.19 -6.30
N LEU A 119 -13.07 1.98 -5.34
CA LEU A 119 -14.13 2.93 -5.58
C LEU A 119 -13.68 4.11 -6.46
N HIS A 120 -12.43 4.57 -6.34
CA HIS A 120 -11.85 5.58 -7.24
C HIS A 120 -11.77 5.09 -8.68
N ILE A 121 -11.27 3.86 -8.90
CA ILE A 121 -11.16 3.24 -10.22
C ILE A 121 -12.55 3.00 -10.82
N PHE A 122 -13.47 2.41 -10.04
CA PHE A 122 -14.84 2.13 -10.48
C PHE A 122 -15.56 3.41 -10.92
N ARG A 123 -15.43 4.48 -10.13
CA ARG A 123 -16.02 5.78 -10.47
C ARG A 123 -15.43 6.37 -11.75
N TYR A 124 -14.14 6.17 -12.01
CA TYR A 124 -13.47 6.67 -13.22
C TYR A 124 -13.76 5.81 -14.47
N LEU A 125 -14.11 4.53 -14.29
CA LEU A 125 -14.45 3.63 -15.41
C LEU A 125 -15.92 3.76 -15.84
N LEU A 126 -16.82 4.15 -14.92
CA LEU A 126 -18.26 4.22 -15.19
C LEU A 126 -18.80 5.62 -15.43
N LEU A 127 -18.08 6.67 -15.01
CA LEU A 127 -18.43 8.08 -15.22
C LEU A 127 -17.31 8.77 -16.00
#